data_AF-A0A661WP56-F1
#
_entry.id   AF-A0A661WP56-F1
#
_cell.length_a   1.000
_cell.length_b   1.000
_cell.length_c   1.000
_cell.angle_alpha   90.00
_cell.angle_beta   90.00
_cell.angle_gamma   90.00
#
_symmetry.space_group_name_H-M   'P 1'
#
loop_
_entity.id
_entity.type
_entity.pdbx_description
1 polymer ?
#
loop_
_entity_poly.entity_id
_entity_poly.type
_entity_poly.pdbx_seq_one_letter_code
_entity_poly.pdbx_strand_id
1 'polypeptide(L)' 'MRIAFTTKGTDWNSKMDPRFGRTEYFIIFDEEKDKIKFIDNTEIINEAHGAGPKTAQKLFEEKVDV' A
#
# COMPACT_ATOMS: atom_id res chain seq x y z
N MET A 1 -8.47 7.03 11.78
CA MET A 1 -8.09 7.25 10.37
C MET A 1 -7.01 6.26 9.97
N ARG A 2 -7.12 5.64 8.78
CA ARG A 2 -6.15 4.72 8.20
C ARG A 2 -5.41 5.36 7.04
N ILE A 3 -4.09 5.44 7.15
CA ILE A 3 -3.21 6.08 6.15
C ILE A 3 -2.35 5.01 5.50
N ALA A 4 -2.35 4.92 4.17
CA ALA A 4 -1.51 4.03 3.39
C ALA A 4 -0.27 4.75 2.85
N PHE A 5 0.88 4.12 3.03
CA PHE A 5 2.17 4.58 2.51
C PHE A 5 2.69 3.58 1.49
N THR A 6 3.11 4.07 0.32
CA THR A 6 3.86 3.28 -0.65
C THR A 6 5.26 3.01 -0.12
N THR A 7 5.76 1.79 -0.23
CA THR A 7 7.05 1.41 0.33
C THR A 7 7.73 0.31 -0.48
N LYS A 8 9.06 0.36 -0.51
CA LYS A 8 9.94 -0.66 -1.11
C LYS A 8 10.28 -1.82 -0.17
N GLY A 9 9.69 -1.85 1.01
CA GLY A 9 9.93 -2.88 2.01
C GLY A 9 8.83 -2.97 3.06
N THR A 10 8.94 -3.97 3.92
CA THR A 10 7.93 -4.31 4.95
C THR A 10 8.31 -3.80 6.34
N ASP A 11 9.12 -2.77 6.42
CA ASP A 11 9.52 -2.12 7.68
C ASP A 11 9.16 -0.65 7.66
N TRP A 12 8.84 -0.06 8.82
CA TRP A 12 8.52 1.38 8.93
C TRP A 12 9.61 2.29 8.39
N ASN A 13 10.87 1.90 8.53
CA ASN A 13 12.03 2.65 8.05
C ASN A 13 12.37 2.38 6.57
N SER A 14 11.55 1.60 5.86
CA SER A 14 11.74 1.32 4.44
C SER A 14 11.61 2.60 3.62
N LYS A 15 12.33 2.64 2.50
CA LYS A 15 12.22 3.78 1.59
C LYS A 15 10.83 3.81 0.96
N MET A 16 10.26 5.01 0.90
CA MET A 16 9.01 5.25 0.17
C MET A 16 9.17 4.89 -1.32
N ASP A 17 8.17 4.24 -1.91
CA ASP A 17 8.14 4.00 -3.36
C ASP A 17 7.46 5.18 -4.06
N PRO A 18 8.08 5.84 -5.05
CA PRO A 18 7.44 6.94 -5.78
C PRO A 18 6.27 6.48 -6.67
N ARG A 19 6.08 5.18 -6.88
CA ARG A 19 5.01 4.61 -7.71
C ARG A 19 3.86 4.18 -6.81
N PHE A 20 2.67 4.72 -7.01
CA PHE A 20 1.47 4.26 -6.31
C PHE A 20 1.00 2.89 -6.81
N GLY A 21 0.50 2.82 -8.05
CA GLY A 21 -0.14 1.62 -8.57
C GLY A 21 0.80 0.42 -8.76
N ARG A 22 2.12 0.62 -8.68
CA ARG A 22 3.14 -0.43 -8.80
C ARG A 22 4.12 -0.46 -7.64
N THR A 23 3.76 0.10 -6.49
CA THR A 23 4.53 -0.16 -5.28
C THR A 23 4.50 -1.65 -4.99
N GLU A 24 5.60 -2.19 -4.49
CA GLU A 24 5.71 -3.60 -4.11
C GLU A 24 4.96 -3.87 -2.81
N TYR A 25 4.94 -2.89 -1.91
CA TYR A 25 4.30 -3.01 -0.61
C TYR A 25 3.54 -1.73 -0.23
N PHE A 26 2.58 -1.88 0.67
CA PHE A 26 2.00 -0.79 1.44
C PHE A 26 2.17 -1.01 2.94
N ILE A 27 2.31 0.10 3.66
CA ILE A 27 2.15 0.18 5.10
C ILE A 27 0.85 0.93 5.36
N ILE A 28 -0.07 0.33 6.12
CA ILE A 28 -1.24 1.02 6.64
C ILE A 28 -1.00 1.34 8.11
N PHE A 29 -1.06 2.62 8.46
CA PHE A 29 -1.05 3.10 9.84
C PHE A 29 -2.49 3.44 10.27
N ASP A 30 -2.98 2.77 11.31
CA ASP A 30 -4.28 3.07 11.95
C ASP A 30 -4.02 3.99 13.15
N GLU A 31 -4.28 5.29 12.97
CA GLU A 31 -4.01 6.33 13.97
C GLU A 31 -4.81 6.14 15.27
N GLU A 32 -5.99 5.54 15.19
CA GLU A 32 -6.85 5.34 16.37
C GLU A 32 -6.35 4.22 17.26
N LYS A 33 -5.71 3.21 16.65
CA LYS A 33 -5.24 2.00 17.34
C LYS A 33 -3.75 2.01 17.60
N ASP A 34 -3.02 2.96 17.02
CA ASP A 34 -1.55 3.00 16.98
C ASP A 34 -0.97 1.66 16.47
N LYS A 35 -1.48 1.20 15.32
CA LYS A 35 -1.10 -0.10 14.74
C LYS A 35 -0.70 0.03 13.29
N ILE A 36 0.29 -0.78 12.92
CA ILE A 36 0.77 -0.92 11.55
C ILE A 36 0.30 -2.26 10.99
N LYS A 37 -0.16 -2.25 9.74
CA LYS A 37 -0.42 -3.44 8.92
C LYS A 37 0.39 -3.35 7.62
N PHE A 38 0.95 -4.48 7.19
CA PHE A 38 1.64 -4.60 5.91
C PHE A 38 0.73 -5.24 4.87
N ILE A 39 0.85 -4.78 3.63
CA ILE A 39 0.18 -5.36 2.47
C ILE A 39 1.22 -5.65 1.39
N ASP A 40 1.27 -6.90 0.96
CA ASP A 40 2.03 -7.33 -0.22
C ASP A 40 1.26 -6.96 -1.48
N ASN A 41 1.91 -6.24 -2.39
CA ASN A 41 1.37 -5.85 -3.70
C ASN A 41 2.28 -6.31 -4.85
N THR A 42 3.21 -7.23 -4.61
CA THR A 42 4.22 -7.67 -5.58
C THR A 42 3.62 -8.31 -6.83
N GLU A 43 2.42 -8.92 -6.73
CA GLU A 43 1.69 -9.46 -7.89
C GLU A 43 1.41 -8.39 -8.96
N ILE A 44 1.27 -7.11 -8.57
CA ILE A 44 0.99 -6.00 -9.49
C ILE A 44 2.16 -5.71 -10.44
N ILE A 45 3.37 -6.15 -10.11
CA ILE A 45 4.59 -5.86 -10.87
C ILE A 45 4.47 -6.42 -12.29
N ASN A 46 3.85 -7.60 -12.42
CA ASN A 46 3.71 -8.32 -13.68
C ASN A 46 2.45 -7.92 -14.47
N GLU A 47 1.58 -7.08 -13.91
CA GLU A 47 0.34 -6.65 -14.57
C GLU A 47 0.65 -5.74 -15.75
N ALA A 48 0.26 -6.11 -16.96
CA ALA A 48 0.52 -5.31 -18.16
C ALA A 48 -0.22 -3.95 -18.12
N HIS A 49 -1.43 -3.92 -17.57
CA HIS A 49 -2.29 -2.74 -17.49
C HIS A 49 -3.20 -2.79 -16.26
N GLY A 50 -3.78 -1.65 -15.88
CA GLY A 50 -4.77 -1.60 -14.79
C GLY A 50 -4.19 -1.70 -13.38
N ALA A 51 -2.87 -1.57 -13.22
CA ALA A 51 -2.18 -1.62 -11.93
C ALA A 51 -2.72 -0.60 -10.91
N GLY A 52 -2.97 0.64 -11.36
CA GLY A 52 -3.55 1.70 -10.53
C GLY A 52 -4.94 1.36 -9.99
N PRO A 53 -5.94 1.09 -10.85
CA PRO A 53 -7.28 0.70 -10.42
C PRO A 53 -7.32 -0.52 -9.49
N LYS A 54 -6.56 -1.58 -9.81
CA LYS A 54 -6.45 -2.77 -8.94
C LYS A 54 -5.89 -2.42 -7.56
N THR A 55 -4.87 -1.58 -7.52
CA THR A 55 -4.28 -1.09 -6.26
C THR A 55 -5.27 -0.24 -5.46
N ALA A 56 -5.99 0.67 -6.12
CA ALA A 56 -7.01 1.48 -5.47
C ALA A 56 -8.15 0.62 -4.89
N GLN A 57 -8.61 -0.40 -5.63
CA GLN A 57 -9.59 -1.36 -5.13
C GLN A 57 -9.08 -2.08 -3.87
N LYS A 58 -7.83 -2.54 -3.90
CA LYS A 58 -7.21 -3.22 -2.76
C LYS A 58 -7.15 -2.34 -1.50
N LEU A 59 -6.77 -1.07 -1.63
CA LEU A 59 -6.76 -0.12 -0.50
C LEU A 59 -8.17 0.23 -0.02
N PHE A 60 -9.15 0.27 -0.93
CA PHE A 60 -10.55 0.47 -0.57
C PHE A 60 -11.11 -0.70 0.26
N GLU A 61 -10.80 -1.95 -0.11
CA GLU A 61 -11.18 -3.14 0.65
C GLU A 61 -10.57 -3.16 2.07
N GLU A 62 -9.39 -2.55 2.22
CA GLU A 62 -8.70 -2.35 3.49
C GLU A 62 -9.21 -1.14 4.29
N LYS A 63 -10.16 -0.40 3.72
CA LYS A 63 -10.79 0.80 4.32
C LYS A 63 -9.74 1.83 4.69
N VAL A 64 -8.82 2.08 3.76
CA VAL A 64 -7.86 3.19 3.83
C VAL A 64 -8.62 4.49 3.57
N ASP A 65 -8.31 5.52 4.36
CA ASP A 65 -8.89 6.85 4.24
C ASP A 65 -8.01 7.77 3.35
N VAL A 66 -6.68 7.62 3.43
CA VAL A 66 -5.68 8.42 2.71
C VAL A 66 -4.55 7.55 2.18
#